data_AF-A0A9C8WUW4-F1
#
_entry.id   AF-A0A9C8WUW4-F1
#
_cell.length_a   1.000
_cell.length_b   1.000
_cell.length_c   1.000
_cell.angle_alpha   90.00
_cell.angle_beta   90.00
_cell.angle_gamma   90.00
#
_symmetry.space_group_name_H-M   'P 1'
#
loop_
_entity.id
_entity.type
_entity.pdbx_description
1 polymer ?
#
loop_
_entity_poly.entity_id
_entity_poly.type
_entity_poly.pdbx_seq_one_letter_code
_entity_poly.pdbx_strand_id
1 'polypeptide(L)'
;MDRKAPKLLVVVGDRIDPLLAEYALKVAVRLDLAIIVLFVDEDSGGRGAGQGREAVEHFEAVVEGEAAEFSARALKMAVKVTTVVDVDDRASAIAQLRKQEPEIRFILADDENDKERGTADRPYPRLTVIRPT
;
A
#
# COMPACT_ATOMS: atom_id res chain seq x y z
N MET A 1 23.28 -8.60 14.57
CA MET A 1 21.99 -8.76 13.88
C MET A 1 21.79 -7.52 13.03
N ASP A 2 21.97 -7.63 11.71
CA ASP A 2 21.63 -6.55 10.79
C ASP A 2 20.13 -6.29 10.88
N ARG A 3 19.77 -5.17 11.51
CA ARG A 3 18.38 -4.75 11.60
C ARG A 3 18.02 -4.22 10.21
N LYS A 4 17.29 -5.02 9.42
CA LYS A 4 16.76 -4.57 8.12
C LYS A 4 15.98 -3.27 8.31
N ALA A 5 16.14 -2.34 7.37
CA ALA A 5 15.57 -1.00 7.45
C ALA A 5 14.03 -1.05 7.56
N PRO A 6 13.42 -0.21 8.42
CA PRO A 6 11.97 -0.19 8.58
C PRO A 6 11.25 0.21 7.28
N LYS A 7 10.04 -0.32 7.10
CA LYS A 7 9.23 -0.11 5.90
C LYS A 7 7.88 0.54 6.22
N LEU A 8 7.41 1.35 5.27
CA LEU A 8 6.07 1.91 5.21
C LEU A 8 5.26 1.11 4.20
N LEU A 9 4.11 0.57 4.62
CA LEU A 9 3.14 -0.03 3.73
C LEU A 9 2.11 1.02 3.33
N VAL A 10 1.88 1.19 2.03
CA VAL A 10 0.83 2.04 1.46
C VAL A 10 -0.19 1.11 0.81
N VAL A 11 -1.46 1.17 1.22
CA VAL A 11 -2.52 0.28 0.74
C VAL A 11 -3.53 1.08 -0.07
N VAL A 12 -3.77 0.65 -1.30
CA VAL A 12 -4.59 1.36 -2.30
C VAL A 12 -5.43 0.38 -3.12
N GLY A 13 -6.48 0.89 -3.76
CA GLY A 13 -7.28 0.17 -4.75
C GLY A 13 -6.57 0.12 -6.11
N ASP A 14 -7.25 0.50 -7.19
CA ASP A 14 -6.68 0.58 -8.55
C ASP A 14 -5.83 1.85 -8.79
N ARG A 15 -5.94 2.85 -7.90
CA ARG A 15 -5.30 4.17 -8.04
C ARG A 15 -4.70 4.65 -6.74
N ILE A 16 -3.67 5.46 -6.86
CA ILE A 16 -3.04 6.10 -5.70
C ILE A 16 -3.57 7.53 -5.59
N ASP A 17 -4.30 7.83 -4.51
CA ASP A 17 -4.71 9.20 -4.20
C ASP A 17 -3.48 10.14 -4.15
N PRO A 18 -3.49 11.30 -4.84
CA PRO A 18 -2.34 12.19 -4.91
C PRO A 18 -1.86 12.71 -3.54
N LEU A 19 -2.78 12.94 -2.59
CA LEU A 19 -2.45 13.40 -1.24
C LEU A 19 -1.81 12.26 -0.43
N LEU A 20 -2.35 11.05 -0.53
CA LEU A 20 -1.74 9.83 0.01
C LEU A 20 -0.33 9.61 -0.54
N ALA A 21 -0.15 9.75 -1.85
CA ALA A 21 1.15 9.62 -2.51
C ALA A 21 2.17 10.63 -1.96
N GLU A 22 1.79 11.91 -1.89
CA GLU A 22 2.65 12.97 -1.38
C GLU A 22 3.00 12.75 0.10
N TYR A 23 2.00 12.39 0.91
CA TYR A 23 2.19 12.14 2.33
C TYR A 23 3.11 10.94 2.57
N ALA A 24 2.90 9.83 1.86
CA ALA A 24 3.72 8.63 1.97
C ALA A 24 5.19 8.91 1.65
N LEU A 25 5.47 9.66 0.57
CA LEU A 25 6.82 10.06 0.19
C LEU A 25 7.47 10.97 1.23
N LYS A 26 6.74 11.96 1.74
CA LYS A 26 7.24 12.86 2.80
C LYS A 26 7.59 12.09 4.07
N VAL A 27 6.73 11.15 4.48
CA VAL A 27 6.98 10.29 5.65
C VAL A 27 8.20 9.41 5.41
N ALA A 28 8.30 8.78 4.25
CA ALA A 28 9.41 7.89 3.91
C ALA A 28 10.75 8.62 3.91
N VAL A 29 10.84 9.81 3.31
CA VAL A 29 12.07 10.62 3.36
C VAL A 29 12.39 11.05 4.79
N ARG A 30 11.38 11.50 5.55
CA ARG A 30 11.61 12.05 6.88
C ARG A 30 12.11 11.02 7.89
N LEU A 31 11.68 9.77 7.71
CA LEU A 31 11.95 8.65 8.62
C LEU A 31 12.95 7.63 8.03
N ASP A 32 13.50 7.89 6.85
CA ASP A 32 14.41 7.00 6.11
C ASP A 32 13.82 5.58 5.92
N LEU A 33 12.61 5.53 5.36
CA LEU A 33 11.85 4.29 5.13
C LEU A 33 11.87 3.89 3.66
N ALA A 34 11.93 2.58 3.41
CA ALA A 34 11.47 2.04 2.14
C ALA A 34 9.94 1.93 2.13
N ILE A 35 9.33 2.04 0.95
CA ILE A 35 7.89 1.93 0.76
C ILE A 35 7.57 0.59 0.10
N ILE A 36 6.55 -0.09 0.60
CA ILE A 36 5.83 -1.13 -0.14
C ILE A 36 4.46 -0.56 -0.50
N VAL A 37 4.12 -0.53 -1.78
CA VAL A 37 2.77 -0.19 -2.25
C VAL A 37 2.03 -1.49 -2.50
N LEU A 38 0.92 -1.69 -1.82
CA LEU A 38 0.02 -2.82 -1.97
C LEU A 38 -1.25 -2.34 -2.67
N PHE A 39 -1.41 -2.74 -3.92
CA PHE A 39 -2.65 -2.62 -4.67
C PHE A 39 -3.54 -3.81 -4.34
N VAL A 40 -4.78 -3.55 -3.94
CA VAL A 40 -5.77 -4.58 -3.60
C VAL A 40 -7.02 -4.40 -4.45
N ASP A 41 -7.40 -5.44 -5.19
CA ASP A 41 -8.68 -5.46 -5.90
C ASP A 41 -9.79 -5.95 -4.98
N GLU A 42 -10.51 -5.02 -4.34
CA GLU A 42 -11.61 -5.36 -3.43
C GLU A 42 -12.84 -5.93 -4.14
N ASP A 43 -12.97 -5.72 -5.46
CA ASP A 43 -14.08 -6.25 -6.26
C ASP A 43 -13.89 -7.73 -6.64
N SER A 44 -12.66 -8.24 -6.48
CA SER A 44 -12.30 -9.64 -6.80
C SER A 44 -12.48 -10.61 -5.64
N GLY A 45 -12.77 -10.12 -4.42
CA GLY A 45 -12.94 -10.90 -3.20
C GLY A 45 -14.04 -11.96 -3.31
N GLY A 46 -13.66 -13.19 -3.65
CA GLY A 46 -14.58 -14.33 -3.78
C GLY A 46 -14.35 -15.24 -4.99
N ARG A 47 -13.42 -14.91 -5.89
CA ARG A 47 -13.09 -15.77 -7.03
C ARG A 47 -12.16 -16.92 -6.62
N GLY A 48 -12.49 -18.15 -7.04
CA GLY A 48 -11.76 -19.35 -6.63
C GLY A 48 -10.31 -19.41 -7.16
N ALA A 49 -9.48 -20.30 -6.60
CA ALA A 49 -8.02 -20.37 -6.83
C ALA A 49 -7.54 -20.43 -8.30
N GLY A 50 -8.38 -20.87 -9.25
CA GLY A 50 -8.06 -20.85 -10.69
C GLY A 50 -8.39 -19.53 -11.40
N GLN A 51 -9.32 -18.74 -10.86
CA GLN A 51 -9.68 -17.40 -11.34
C GLN A 51 -8.80 -16.30 -10.73
N GLY A 52 -8.12 -16.60 -9.61
CA GLY A 52 -7.25 -15.65 -8.93
C GLY A 52 -6.05 -15.22 -9.78
N ARG A 53 -5.42 -16.14 -10.53
CA ARG A 53 -4.22 -15.79 -11.33
C ARG A 53 -4.54 -14.85 -12.49
N GLU A 54 -5.60 -15.13 -13.25
CA GLU A 54 -6.03 -14.27 -14.36
C GLU A 54 -6.52 -12.91 -13.84
N ALA A 55 -7.19 -12.89 -12.67
CA ALA A 55 -7.58 -11.65 -12.01
C ALA A 55 -6.37 -10.82 -11.57
N VAL A 56 -5.33 -11.46 -10.99
CA VAL A 56 -4.07 -10.78 -10.63
C VAL A 56 -3.40 -10.22 -11.87
N GLU A 57 -3.23 -11.01 -12.93
CA GLU A 57 -2.57 -10.54 -14.17
C GLU A 57 -3.33 -9.37 -14.81
N HIS A 58 -4.67 -9.41 -14.80
CA HIS A 58 -5.49 -8.30 -15.28
C HIS A 58 -5.35 -7.05 -14.39
N PHE A 59 -5.40 -7.23 -13.08
CA PHE A 59 -5.31 -6.11 -12.14
C PHE A 59 -3.90 -5.49 -12.12
N GLU A 60 -2.85 -6.30 -12.24
CA GLU A 60 -1.47 -5.84 -12.45
C GLU A 60 -1.37 -4.91 -13.66
N ALA A 61 -2.00 -5.28 -14.79
CA ALA A 61 -2.01 -4.44 -15.98
C ALA A 61 -2.77 -3.12 -15.78
N VAL A 62 -3.83 -3.12 -14.96
CA VAL A 62 -4.58 -1.90 -14.60
C VAL A 62 -3.71 -0.94 -13.79
N VAL A 63 -2.96 -1.45 -12.81
CA VAL A 63 -2.21 -0.63 -11.85
C VAL A 63 -0.77 -0.33 -12.28
N GLU A 64 -0.27 -0.96 -13.36
CA GLU A 64 1.11 -0.79 -13.84
C GLU A 64 1.49 0.68 -14.04
N GLY A 65 0.59 1.47 -14.66
CA GLY A 65 0.81 2.90 -14.90
C GLY A 65 0.94 3.70 -13.59
N GLU A 66 0.04 3.46 -12.65
CA GLU A 66 0.03 4.11 -11.33
C GLU A 66 1.28 3.75 -10.52
N ALA A 67 1.65 2.45 -10.53
CA ALA A 67 2.84 1.95 -9.87
C ALA A 67 4.13 2.56 -10.46
N ALA A 68 4.21 2.67 -11.79
CA ALA A 68 5.34 3.27 -12.49
C ALA A 68 5.47 4.77 -12.19
N GLU A 69 4.35 5.51 -12.21
CA GLU A 69 4.36 6.94 -11.89
C GLU A 69 4.81 7.19 -10.44
N PHE A 70 4.25 6.46 -9.49
CA PHE A 70 4.62 6.59 -8.08
C PHE A 70 6.09 6.22 -7.86
N SER A 71 6.57 5.15 -8.47
CA SER A 71 7.98 4.73 -8.40
C SER A 71 8.91 5.80 -8.99
N ALA A 72 8.54 6.42 -10.11
CA ALA A 72 9.31 7.51 -10.71
C ALA A 72 9.38 8.75 -9.81
N ARG A 73 8.28 9.08 -9.10
CA ARG A 73 8.26 10.16 -8.10
C ARG A 73 9.16 9.83 -6.91
N ALA A 74 9.08 8.60 -6.40
CA ALA A 74 9.89 8.13 -5.28
C ALA A 74 11.40 8.13 -5.59
N LEU A 75 11.76 7.72 -6.81
CA LEU A 75 13.15 7.70 -7.28
C LEU A 75 13.78 9.10 -7.25
N LYS A 76 13.03 10.14 -7.64
CA LYS A 76 13.48 11.55 -7.56
C LYS A 76 13.79 12.00 -6.13
N MET A 77 13.23 11.31 -5.14
CA MET A 77 13.42 11.57 -3.71
C MET A 77 14.35 10.56 -3.03
N ALA A 78 15.02 9.70 -3.80
CA ALA A 78 15.86 8.60 -3.32
C ALA A 78 15.14 7.60 -2.38
N VAL A 79 13.81 7.47 -2.52
CA VAL A 79 13.01 6.50 -1.77
C VAL A 79 12.90 5.20 -2.56
N LYS A 80 13.20 4.08 -1.91
CA LYS A 80 13.02 2.74 -2.49
C LYS A 80 11.55 2.35 -2.42
N VAL A 81 10.98 1.92 -3.55
CA VAL A 81 9.61 1.43 -3.66
C VAL A 81 9.61 -0.01 -4.13
N THR A 82 8.75 -0.82 -3.54
CA THR A 82 8.38 -2.15 -4.04
C THR A 82 6.87 -2.17 -4.24
N THR A 83 6.43 -2.64 -5.40
CA THR A 83 5.01 -2.81 -5.69
C THR A 83 4.61 -4.26 -5.45
N VAL A 84 3.46 -4.43 -4.81
CA VAL A 84 2.79 -5.71 -4.58
C VAL A 84 1.36 -5.54 -5.06
N VAL A 85 0.87 -6.52 -5.80
CA VAL A 85 -0.51 -6.57 -6.27
C VAL A 85 -1.14 -7.82 -5.66
N ASP A 86 -2.32 -7.65 -5.09
CA ASP A 86 -3.09 -8.72 -4.47
C ASP A 86 -4.57 -8.57 -4.86
N VAL A 87 -5.27 -9.70 -4.94
CA VAL A 87 -6.71 -9.77 -5.25
C VAL A 87 -7.50 -10.44 -4.13
N ASP A 88 -6.81 -10.88 -3.07
CA ASP A 88 -7.45 -11.30 -1.82
C ASP A 88 -8.00 -10.08 -1.07
N ASP A 89 -8.78 -10.33 -0.01
CA ASP A 89 -9.28 -9.23 0.82
C ASP A 89 -8.14 -8.43 1.47
N ARG A 90 -8.36 -7.12 1.59
CA ARG A 90 -7.38 -6.16 2.13
C ARG A 90 -6.76 -6.59 3.45
N ALA A 91 -7.54 -7.18 4.36
CA ALA A 91 -7.04 -7.56 5.68
C ALA A 91 -6.11 -8.78 5.60
N SER A 92 -6.46 -9.77 4.80
CA SER A 92 -5.63 -10.95 4.53
C SER A 92 -4.34 -10.59 3.81
N ALA A 93 -4.40 -9.76 2.77
CA ALA A 93 -3.22 -9.29 2.02
C ALA A 93 -2.24 -8.54 2.94
N ILE A 94 -2.73 -7.60 3.75
CA ILE A 94 -1.91 -6.88 4.75
C ILE A 94 -1.29 -7.87 5.75
N ALA A 95 -2.08 -8.83 6.26
CA ALA A 95 -1.60 -9.79 7.25
C ALA A 95 -0.52 -10.72 6.69
N GLN A 96 -0.67 -11.18 5.46
CA GLN A 96 0.30 -12.01 4.75
C GLN A 96 1.59 -11.25 4.50
N LEU A 97 1.49 -10.02 3.95
CA LEU A 97 2.63 -9.20 3.66
C LEU A 97 3.43 -8.86 4.93
N ARG A 98 2.75 -8.58 6.05
CA ARG A 98 3.41 -8.35 7.35
C ARG A 98 4.16 -9.57 7.89
N LYS A 99 3.75 -10.79 7.55
CA LYS A 99 4.50 -12.01 7.92
C LYS A 99 5.77 -12.15 7.09
N GLN A 100 5.71 -11.77 5.80
CA GLN A 100 6.85 -11.84 4.88
C GLN A 100 7.85 -10.70 5.10
N GLU A 101 7.33 -9.53 5.50
CA GLU A 101 8.07 -8.28 5.67
C GLU A 101 7.93 -7.77 7.12
N PRO A 102 8.63 -8.41 8.10
CA PRO A 102 8.54 -8.06 9.52
C PRO A 102 9.07 -6.65 9.84
N GLU A 103 9.71 -5.99 8.88
CA GLU A 103 10.19 -4.62 8.96
C GLU A 103 9.10 -3.57 8.75
N ILE A 104 7.91 -3.95 8.31
CA ILE A 104 6.77 -3.02 8.19
C ILE A 104 6.41 -2.48 9.59
N ARG A 105 6.58 -1.16 9.77
CA ARG A 105 6.27 -0.45 11.02
C ARG A 105 5.12 0.53 10.90
N PHE A 106 4.79 0.92 9.67
CA PHE A 106 3.79 1.94 9.39
C PHE A 106 2.87 1.44 8.28
N ILE A 107 1.57 1.73 8.41
CA ILE A 107 0.58 1.51 7.36
C ILE A 107 -0.11 2.82 7.08
N LEU A 108 -0.16 3.21 5.82
CA LEU A 108 -1.04 4.23 5.27
C LEU A 108 -2.02 3.55 4.33
N ALA A 109 -3.28 3.92 4.41
CA ALA A 109 -4.31 3.41 3.52
C ALA A 109 -5.21 4.56 3.07
N ASP A 110 -5.81 4.40 1.89
CA ASP A 110 -6.94 5.23 1.49
C ASP A 110 -8.15 4.94 2.40
N ASP A 111 -8.82 6.00 2.83
CA ASP A 111 -10.01 5.99 3.71
C ASP A 111 -11.29 5.69 2.89
N GLU A 112 -11.23 4.82 1.87
CA GLU A 112 -12.41 4.50 1.03
C GLU A 112 -13.62 3.93 1.83
N ASN A 113 -13.40 3.48 3.08
CA ASN A 113 -14.44 3.00 3.98
C ASN A 113 -15.07 4.08 4.91
N ASP A 114 -14.63 5.35 4.90
CA ASP A 114 -15.23 6.40 5.76
C ASP A 114 -16.46 7.09 5.11
N LYS A 115 -17.13 6.44 4.12
CA LYS A 115 -18.45 6.91 3.62
C LYS A 115 -19.60 6.66 4.61
N GLU A 116 -19.42 5.84 5.65
CA GLU A 116 -20.44 5.54 6.65
C GLU A 116 -20.27 6.24 8.00
N ARG A 117 -19.19 6.98 8.24
CA ARG A 117 -19.02 7.79 9.46
C ARG A 117 -18.92 9.25 9.09
N GLY A 118 -20.03 9.96 9.27
CA GLY A 118 -20.18 11.40 9.04
C GLY A 118 -19.27 12.28 9.89
N THR A 119 -17.97 12.23 9.65
CA THR A 119 -17.00 13.21 10.12
C THR A 119 -16.35 13.85 8.91
N ALA A 120 -16.80 15.07 8.64
CA ALA A 120 -16.18 16.03 7.75
C ALA A 120 -14.68 16.21 8.06
N ASP A 121 -13.92 16.52 7.02
CA ASP A 121 -12.55 17.05 7.05
C ASP A 121 -11.53 16.28 7.90
N ARG A 122 -10.97 15.21 7.34
CA ARG A 122 -9.58 14.84 7.67
C ARG A 122 -8.65 15.39 6.57
N PRO A 123 -7.79 16.37 6.88
CA PRO A 123 -6.88 16.94 5.89
C PRO A 123 -5.70 16.01 5.51
N TYR A 124 -5.59 14.82 6.11
CA TYR A 124 -4.47 13.91 5.91
C TYR A 124 -4.89 12.43 5.94
N PRO A 125 -4.19 11.55 5.19
CA PRO A 125 -4.40 10.12 5.22
C PRO A 125 -4.14 9.50 6.60
N ARG A 126 -4.81 8.40 6.92
CA ARG A 126 -4.69 7.72 8.21
C ARG A 126 -3.39 6.92 8.34
N LEU A 127 -2.47 7.39 9.19
CA LEU A 127 -1.25 6.67 9.57
C LEU A 127 -1.48 5.74 10.76
N THR A 128 -1.29 4.44 10.56
CA THR A 128 -1.31 3.42 11.62
C THR A 128 0.11 2.99 11.98
N VAL A 129 0.47 3.09 13.26
CA VAL A 129 1.79 2.70 13.77
C VAL A 129 1.71 1.29 14.36
N ILE A 130 2.54 0.38 13.86
CA ILE A 130 2.65 -1.00 14.35
C ILE A 130 3.77 -1.06 15.38
N ARG A 131 3.42 -1.40 16.63
CA ARG A 131 4.41 -1.68 17.67
C ARG A 131 5.06 -3.04 17.41
N PRO A 132 6.38 -3.18 17.61
CA PRO A 132 7.01 -4.50 17.64
C PRO A 132 6.41 -5.31 18.80
N THR A 133 5.92 -6.50 18.49
CA THR A 133 5.62 -7.57 19.47
C THR A 133 6.90 -8.17 20.02
#